data_AF-A0A534XWZ5-F1
#
_entry.id   AF-A0A534XWZ5-F1
#
_cell.length_a   1.000
_cell.length_b   1.000
_cell.length_c   1.000
_cell.angle_alpha   90.00
_cell.angle_beta   90.00
_cell.angle_gamma   90.00
#
_symmetry.space_group_name_H-M   'P 1'
#
loop_
_entity.id
_entity.type
_entity.pdbx_description
1 polymer ?
#
loop_
_entity_poly.entity_id
_entity_poly.type
_entity_poly.pdbx_seq_one_letter_code
_entity_poly.pdbx_strand_id
1 'polypeptide(L)' 'MKITFYRTAGGASPVEKYLVDLDSKERAAVADALKAIEISGLRAAGVRTRQIKGKLWEIK' A
#
# COMPACT_ATOMS: atom_id res chain seq x y z
N MET A 1 -2.40 -5.04 -11.37
CA MET A 1 -3.42 -4.09 -10.86
C MET A 1 -2.77 -2.72 -10.72
N LYS A 2 -3.39 -1.63 -11.20
CA LYS A 2 -2.83 -0.28 -11.02
C LYS A 2 -3.12 0.20 -9.59
N ILE A 3 -2.08 0.55 -8.83
CA ILE A 3 -2.26 1.16 -7.51
C ILE A 3 -2.39 2.68 -7.68
N THR A 4 -3.34 3.27 -6.96
CA THR A 4 -3.54 4.72 -6.91
C THR A 4 -3.70 5.14 -5.45
N PHE A 5 -2.99 6.19 -5.04
CA PHE A 5 -3.10 6.71 -3.69
C PHE A 5 -4.29 7.67 -3.57
N TYR A 6 -5.03 7.51 -2.48
CA TYR A 6 -6.13 8.40 -2.14
C TYR A 6 -5.61 9.81 -1.85
N ARG A 7 -6.31 10.81 -2.38
CA ARG A 7 -6.11 12.22 -2.06
C ARG A 7 -7.30 12.76 -1.29
N THR A 8 -7.03 13.52 -0.23
CA THR A 8 -8.06 14.24 0.52
C THR A 8 -8.64 15.37 -0.35
N ALA A 9 -9.77 15.94 0.07
CA ALA A 9 -10.36 17.10 -0.61
C ALA A 9 -9.40 18.30 -0.69
N GLY A 10 -8.47 18.43 0.27
CA GLY A 10 -7.42 19.46 0.28
C GLY A 10 -6.16 19.09 -0.53
N GLY A 11 -6.18 17.98 -1.28
CA GLY A 11 -5.05 17.54 -2.11
C GLY A 11 -3.94 16.79 -1.37
N ALA A 12 -4.05 16.60 -0.06
CA ALA A 12 -3.07 15.83 0.70
C ALA A 12 -3.17 14.35 0.36
N SER A 13 -2.03 13.66 0.33
CA SER A 13 -1.94 12.22 0.12
C SER A 13 -1.38 11.55 1.37
N PRO A 14 -2.24 11.01 2.25
CA PRO A 14 -1.78 10.44 3.52
C PRO A 14 -0.79 9.30 3.35
N VAL A 15 -0.99 8.46 2.32
CA VAL A 15 -0.10 7.32 2.04
C VAL A 15 1.26 7.80 1.55
N GLU A 16 1.31 8.75 0.62
CA GLU A 16 2.60 9.28 0.14
C GLU A 16 3.36 9.97 1.27
N LYS A 17 2.66 10.73 2.12
CA LYS A 17 3.26 11.33 3.32
C LYS A 17 3.84 10.26 4.25
N TYR A 18 3.07 9.22 4.56
CA TYR A 18 3.54 8.09 5.37
C TYR A 18 4.80 7.45 4.78
N LEU A 19 4.83 7.17 3.47
CA LEU A 19 5.99 6.59 2.80
C LEU A 19 7.25 7.46 2.89
N VAL A 20 7.09 8.80 2.85
CA VAL A 20 8.19 9.76 3.01
C VAL A 20 8.72 9.79 4.44
N ASP A 21 7.85 9.58 5.43
CA ASP A 21 8.20 9.60 6.85
C ASP A 21 8.86 8.28 7.33
N LEU A 22 8.73 7.19 6.56
CA LEU A 22 9.39 5.90 6.85
C LEU A 22 10.91 5.96 6.69
N ASP A 23 11.61 5.16 7.50
CA ASP A 23 13.03 4.92 7.28
C ASP A 23 13.29 4.14 5.96
N SER A 24 14.54 4.12 5.50
CA SER A 24 14.88 3.52 4.21
C SER A 24 14.55 2.03 4.11
N LYS A 25 14.65 1.29 5.21
CA LYS A 25 14.39 -0.15 5.25
C LYS A 25 12.89 -0.44 5.22
N GLU A 26 12.12 0.30 6.02
CA GLU A 26 10.66 0.19 6.05
C GLU A 26 10.06 0.61 4.71
N ARG A 27 10.54 1.71 4.13
CA ARG A 27 10.10 2.20 2.82
C ARG A 27 10.35 1.19 1.71
N ALA A 28 11.51 0.53 1.72
CA ALA A 28 11.82 -0.54 0.75
C ALA A 28 10.85 -1.72 0.89
N ALA A 29 10.57 -2.17 2.11
CA ALA A 29 9.64 -3.26 2.35
C ALA A 29 8.22 -2.94 1.85
N VAL A 30 7.74 -1.71 2.08
CA VAL A 30 6.44 -1.27 1.56
C VAL A 30 6.45 -1.16 0.04
N ALA A 31 7.51 -0.62 -0.57
CA ALA A 31 7.63 -0.53 -2.02
C ALA A 31 7.63 -1.91 -2.69
N ASP A 32 8.32 -2.88 -2.12
CA ASP A 32 8.34 -4.27 -2.59
C ASP A 32 6.95 -4.91 -2.50
N ALA A 33 6.24 -4.70 -1.39
CA ALA A 33 4.87 -5.19 -1.21
C ALA A 33 3.91 -4.57 -2.24
N LEU A 34 3.98 -3.25 -2.45
CA LEU A 34 3.16 -2.56 -3.44
C LEU A 34 3.44 -3.09 -4.85
N LYS A 35 4.71 -3.25 -5.22
CA LYS A 35 5.10 -3.81 -6.52
C LYS A 35 4.62 -5.25 -6.71
N ALA A 36 4.71 -6.07 -5.67
CA ALA A 36 4.19 -7.44 -5.70
C ALA A 36 2.66 -7.45 -5.91
N ILE A 37 1.92 -6.53 -5.27
CA ILE A 37 0.47 -6.36 -5.50
C ILE A 37 0.16 -5.87 -6.91
N GLU A 38 0.97 -4.96 -7.46
CA GLU A 38 0.78 -4.49 -8.84
C GLU A 38 0.92 -5.64 -9.85
N ILE A 39 1.88 -6.54 -9.64
CA ILE A 39 2.14 -7.68 -10.53
C ILE A 39 1.12 -8.80 -10.32
N SER A 40 0.87 -9.19 -9.06
CA SER A 40 0.19 -10.46 -8.72
C SER A 40 -1.15 -10.28 -7.98
N GLY A 41 -1.56 -9.04 -7.71
CA GLY A 41 -2.77 -8.74 -6.95
C GLY A 41 -2.64 -8.98 -5.44
N LEU A 42 -3.76 -8.97 -4.72
CA LEU A 42 -3.79 -9.02 -3.24
C LEU A 42 -3.29 -10.33 -2.61
N ARG A 43 -3.02 -11.35 -3.43
CA ARG A 43 -2.49 -12.67 -3.00
C ARG A 43 -1.03 -12.86 -3.38
N ALA A 44 -0.31 -11.78 -3.66
CA ALA A 44 1.11 -11.84 -3.98
C ALA A 44 1.92 -12.50 -2.85
N ALA A 45 2.92 -13.30 -3.21
CA ALA A 45 3.81 -13.92 -2.24
C ALA A 45 4.53 -12.84 -1.41
N GLY A 46 4.60 -13.04 -0.10
CA GLY A 46 5.22 -12.09 0.84
C GLY A 46 4.31 -10.94 1.29
N VAL A 47 3.13 -10.77 0.66
CA VAL A 47 2.15 -9.75 1.08
C VAL A 47 1.09 -10.41 1.95
N ARG A 48 0.95 -9.91 3.18
CA ARG A 48 -0.13 -10.33 4.09
C ARG A 48 -1.27 -9.33 3.97
N THR A 49 -2.46 -9.81 3.64
CA THR A 49 -3.67 -8.98 3.58
C THR A 49 -4.75 -9.51 4.50
N ARG A 50 -5.57 -8.61 5.03
CA ARG A 50 -6.77 -8.94 5.82
C ARG A 50 -7.96 -8.17 5.28
N GLN A 51 -9.05 -8.87 4.99
CA GLN A 51 -10.32 -8.21 4.68
C GLN A 51 -10.92 -7.64 5.98
N ILE A 52 -11.24 -6.35 5.98
CA ILE A 52 -11.88 -5.69 7.13
C ILE A 52 -13.40 -5.72 6.94
N LYS A 53 -13.89 -5.14 5.83
CA LYS A 53 -15.33 -5.00 5.56
C LYS A 53 -15.61 -4.80 4.08
N GLY A 54 -16.35 -5.72 3.46
CA GLY A 54 -16.74 -5.61 2.05
C GLY A 54 -15.53 -5.44 1.13
N LYS A 55 -15.39 -4.27 0.50
CA LYS A 55 -14.26 -3.94 -0.40
C LYS A 55 -13.04 -3.34 0.33
N LEU A 56 -13.08 -3.21 1.65
CA LEU A 56 -11.98 -2.67 2.46
C LEU A 56 -11.03 -3.79 2.90
N TRP A 57 -9.76 -3.63 2.55
CA TRP A 57 -8.67 -4.54 2.87
C TRP A 57 -7.52 -3.77 3.51
N GLU A 58 -6.78 -4.45 4.39
CA GLU A 58 -5.56 -3.99 5.03
C GLU A 58 -4.38 -4.76 4.48
N ILE A 59 -3.27 -4.06 4.19
CA ILE A 59 -1.96 -4.64 3.90
C ILE A 59 -1.17 -4.56 5.21
N LYS A 60 -0.60 -5.69 5.65
CA LYS A 60 0.16 -5.81 6.90
C LYS A 60 1.64 -5.57 6.71
#